data_AF-A0A844WWR9-F1
#
_entry.id   AF-A0A844WWR9-F1
#
_cell.length_a   1.000
_cell.length_b   1.000
_cell.length_c   1.000
_cell.angle_alpha   90.00
_cell.angle_beta   90.00
_cell.angle_gamma   90.00
#
_symmetry.space_group_name_H-M   'P 1'
#
loop_
_entity.id
_entity.type
_entity.pdbx_description
1 polymer ?
#
loop_
_entity_poly.entity_id
_entity_poly.type
_entity_poly.pdbx_seq_one_letter_code
_entity_poly.pdbx_strand_id
1 'polypeptide(L)'
;MFKSKYNVPKNIDKRISKLKLKIDSNNTYIDFLKKYNVVVFNTEVNFDYCIDCDGELLPLEVILGFSKKYYEDLIEINDTYLDRIPENYFAIATLNYGDLLCLSPNGQVYYWDHEVNDLYFDLSVKNGYLEQNTNLKLVANSFDAFLSMITKTEIEDDYNPDEDEYNNPNIPFPDEALDSFIKYPKSISMTPQNRLIIYLKKMELSEKGREVLAKLKEEGFL
;
A
#
# COMPACT_ATOMS: atom_id res chain seq x y z
N MET A 1 -6.24 18.50 -2.34
CA MET A 1 -7.59 18.04 -1.94
C MET A 1 -7.68 16.56 -2.29
N PHE A 2 -7.99 15.70 -1.31
CA PHE A 2 -8.06 14.24 -1.55
C PHE A 2 -9.24 13.86 -2.45
N LYS A 3 -9.10 12.73 -3.15
CA LYS A 3 -10.16 12.10 -3.94
C LYS A 3 -10.26 10.62 -3.56
N SER A 4 -11.47 10.18 -3.25
CA SER A 4 -11.72 8.77 -2.99
C SER A 4 -11.58 7.95 -4.27
N LYS A 5 -10.88 6.82 -4.20
CA LYS A 5 -10.86 5.80 -5.25
C LYS A 5 -12.22 5.10 -5.41
N TYR A 6 -12.88 4.83 -4.28
CA TYR A 6 -14.22 4.25 -4.22
C TYR A 6 -15.20 5.18 -3.54
N ASN A 7 -16.48 5.06 -3.88
CA ASN A 7 -17.54 5.75 -3.17
C ASN A 7 -17.55 5.37 -1.68
N VAL A 8 -17.82 6.33 -0.82
CA VAL A 8 -18.06 6.07 0.60
C VAL A 8 -19.27 5.13 0.74
N PRO A 9 -19.14 3.98 1.44
CA PRO A 9 -20.25 3.07 1.63
C PRO A 9 -21.44 3.74 2.31
N LYS A 10 -22.66 3.50 1.83
CA LYS A 10 -23.89 4.01 2.47
C LYS A 10 -24.04 3.57 3.93
N ASN A 11 -23.43 2.44 4.30
CA ASN A 11 -23.45 1.86 5.64
C ASN A 11 -22.13 2.10 6.40
N ILE A 12 -21.45 3.22 6.15
CA ILE A 12 -20.12 3.54 6.69
C ILE A 12 -20.05 3.40 8.22
N ASP A 13 -21.00 3.95 8.98
CA ASP A 13 -20.98 3.86 10.44
C ASP A 13 -21.04 2.40 10.95
N LYS A 14 -21.81 1.54 10.27
CA LYS A 14 -21.88 0.10 10.59
C LYS A 14 -20.58 -0.62 10.27
N ARG A 15 -19.82 -0.15 9.28
CA ARG A 15 -18.53 -0.74 8.93
C ARG A 15 -17.44 -0.28 9.91
N ILE A 16 -17.43 1.00 10.26
CA ILE A 16 -16.53 1.57 11.27
C ILE A 16 -16.72 0.88 12.63
N SER A 17 -17.97 0.61 13.04
CA SER A 17 -18.21 -0.07 14.33
C SER A 17 -17.66 -1.50 14.39
N LYS A 18 -17.44 -2.16 13.24
CA LYS A 18 -16.81 -3.49 13.19
C LYS A 18 -15.32 -3.46 13.46
N LEU A 19 -14.66 -2.32 13.24
CA LEU A 19 -13.22 -2.16 13.44
C LEU A 19 -12.81 -2.25 14.92
N LYS A 20 -13.78 -2.18 15.85
CA LYS A 20 -13.56 -2.23 17.30
C LYS A 20 -12.46 -1.27 17.78
N LEU A 21 -12.32 -0.12 17.09
CA LEU A 21 -11.31 0.88 17.40
C LEU A 21 -11.48 1.35 18.84
N LYS A 22 -10.41 1.29 19.64
CA LYS A 22 -10.36 1.89 20.97
C LYS A 22 -9.88 3.34 20.87
N ILE A 23 -10.51 4.12 19.98
CA ILE A 23 -10.22 5.55 19.79
C ILE A 23 -11.44 6.39 20.18
N ASP A 24 -11.23 7.66 20.48
CA ASP A 24 -12.33 8.61 20.68
C ASP A 24 -13.23 8.63 19.43
N SER A 25 -14.55 8.59 19.64
CA SER A 25 -15.55 8.74 18.58
C SER A 25 -15.42 10.04 17.79
N ASN A 26 -14.81 11.08 18.36
CA ASN A 26 -14.52 12.37 17.72
C ASN A 26 -13.15 12.41 17.03
N ASN A 27 -12.49 11.26 16.85
CA ASN A 27 -11.21 11.20 16.17
C ASN A 27 -11.35 11.57 14.68
N THR A 28 -10.49 12.47 14.19
CA THR A 28 -10.59 13.03 12.83
C THR A 28 -10.36 11.99 11.73
N TYR A 29 -9.76 10.84 12.03
CA TYR A 29 -9.70 9.70 11.12
C TYR A 29 -11.09 9.13 10.79
N ILE A 30 -12.00 9.10 11.76
CA ILE A 30 -13.39 8.64 11.53
C ILE A 30 -14.11 9.58 10.58
N ASP A 31 -13.95 10.89 10.77
CA ASP A 31 -14.50 11.90 9.88
C ASP A 31 -13.88 11.81 8.47
N PHE A 32 -12.58 11.51 8.41
CA PHE A 32 -11.90 11.23 7.16
C PHE A 32 -12.55 10.05 6.44
N LEU A 33 -12.73 8.88 7.08
CA LEU A 33 -13.37 7.71 6.46
C LEU A 33 -14.80 7.99 5.95
N LYS A 34 -15.53 8.86 6.64
CA LYS A 34 -16.89 9.28 6.25
C LYS A 34 -16.90 10.21 5.05
N LYS A 35 -15.85 11.00 4.86
CA LYS A 35 -15.71 11.95 3.75
C LYS A 35 -14.99 11.33 2.56
N TYR A 36 -13.98 10.53 2.83
CA TYR A 36 -13.07 9.89 1.90
C TYR A 36 -12.92 8.42 2.29
N ASN A 37 -13.21 7.50 1.36
CA ASN A 37 -13.14 6.07 1.66
C ASN A 37 -11.70 5.57 1.59
N VAL A 38 -11.28 5.10 0.41
CA VAL A 38 -9.89 4.73 0.12
C VAL A 38 -9.26 5.87 -0.67
N VAL A 39 -8.06 6.31 -0.29
CA VAL A 39 -7.27 7.28 -1.05
C VAL A 39 -5.98 6.61 -1.48
N VAL A 40 -5.68 6.66 -2.77
CA VAL A 40 -4.49 6.04 -3.37
C VAL A 40 -3.63 7.13 -3.98
N PHE A 41 -2.34 7.06 -3.73
CA PHE A 41 -1.37 8.11 -4.06
C PHE A 41 -0.48 7.76 -5.26
N ASN A 42 -0.29 6.48 -5.57
CA ASN A 42 0.52 5.99 -6.70
C ASN A 42 -0.15 6.15 -8.09
N THR A 43 -0.91 7.23 -8.31
CA THR A 43 -1.68 7.43 -9.55
C THR A 43 -0.96 8.27 -10.60
N GLU A 44 0.12 8.95 -10.24
CA GLU A 44 0.88 9.82 -11.13
C GLU A 44 2.23 9.16 -11.48
N VAL A 45 2.70 9.31 -12.71
CA VAL A 45 3.87 8.56 -13.21
C VAL A 45 5.19 9.11 -12.66
N ASN A 46 5.28 10.44 -12.47
CA ASN A 46 6.53 11.13 -12.11
C ASN A 46 6.45 11.80 -10.72
N PHE A 47 5.47 11.40 -9.91
CA PHE A 47 5.27 12.01 -8.61
C PHE A 47 4.98 10.94 -7.58
N ASP A 48 5.73 11.00 -6.49
CA ASP A 48 5.40 10.30 -5.27
C ASP A 48 4.77 11.26 -4.28
N TYR A 49 3.91 10.69 -3.45
CA TYR A 49 3.44 11.35 -2.25
C TYR A 49 4.17 10.69 -1.08
N CYS A 50 4.80 11.50 -0.25
CA CYS A 50 5.64 11.01 0.84
C CYS A 50 5.23 11.66 2.16
N ILE A 51 5.68 11.06 3.25
CA ILE A 51 5.79 11.71 4.55
C ILE A 51 7.26 11.71 4.97
N ASP A 52 7.68 12.77 5.66
CA ASP A 52 8.99 12.81 6.32
C ASP A 52 8.87 12.17 7.71
N CYS A 53 9.68 11.14 7.97
CA CYS A 53 9.80 10.50 9.28
C CYS A 53 11.25 10.55 9.78
N ASP A 54 11.58 11.58 10.55
CA ASP A 54 12.94 11.90 11.04
C ASP A 54 14.00 12.01 9.93
N GLY A 55 13.68 12.71 8.85
CA GLY A 55 14.58 12.98 7.72
C GLY A 55 14.56 11.91 6.63
N GLU A 56 13.78 10.85 6.81
CA GLU A 56 13.55 9.82 5.80
C GLU A 56 12.22 10.09 5.09
N LEU A 57 12.25 10.19 3.76
CA LEU A 57 11.05 10.33 2.94
C LEU A 57 10.46 8.95 2.66
N LEU A 58 9.34 8.64 3.31
CA LEU A 58 8.64 7.38 3.15
C LEU A 58 7.50 7.53 2.13
N PRO A 59 7.50 6.76 1.03
CA PRO A 59 6.41 6.78 0.05
C PRO A 59 5.10 6.34 0.68
N LEU A 60 4.09 7.20 0.57
CA LEU A 60 2.71 6.93 0.98
C LEU A 60 1.94 6.34 -0.19
N GLU A 61 1.37 5.16 0.00
CA GLU A 61 0.72 4.42 -1.08
C GLU A 61 -0.81 4.55 -1.01
N VAL A 62 -1.36 4.20 0.15
CA VAL A 62 -2.81 4.09 0.37
C VAL A 62 -3.14 4.57 1.78
N ILE A 63 -4.08 5.51 1.91
CA ILE A 63 -4.85 5.63 3.15
C ILE A 63 -6.03 4.66 3.05
N LEU A 64 -6.05 3.70 3.96
CA LEU A 64 -6.92 2.55 3.96
C LEU A 64 -8.37 2.95 4.22
N GLY A 65 -9.29 2.21 3.60
CA GLY A 65 -10.74 2.40 3.72
C GLY A 65 -11.47 1.09 3.46
N PHE A 66 -12.74 1.13 3.08
CA PHE A 66 -13.51 -0.09 2.79
C PHE A 66 -13.45 -0.42 1.30
N SER A 67 -12.83 -1.56 0.96
CA SER A 67 -12.57 -2.00 -0.40
C SER A 67 -12.96 -3.47 -0.59
N LYS A 68 -13.03 -3.91 -1.85
CA LYS A 68 -13.03 -5.35 -2.18
C LYS A 68 -11.62 -5.89 -2.39
N LYS A 69 -10.63 -5.01 -2.51
CA LYS A 69 -9.22 -5.36 -2.66
C LYS A 69 -8.59 -5.45 -1.29
N TYR A 70 -8.04 -6.61 -0.94
CA TYR A 70 -7.51 -6.88 0.40
C TYR A 70 -6.44 -5.86 0.82
N TYR A 71 -5.56 -5.46 -0.09
CA TYR A 71 -4.45 -4.52 0.20
C TYR A 71 -4.89 -3.06 0.38
N GLU A 72 -6.15 -2.74 0.13
CA GLU A 72 -6.74 -1.39 0.35
C GLU A 72 -7.83 -1.42 1.42
N ASP A 73 -8.26 -2.62 1.84
CA ASP A 73 -9.35 -2.80 2.78
C ASP A 73 -8.84 -2.77 4.21
N LEU A 74 -9.44 -1.88 4.97
CA LEU A 74 -9.07 -1.57 6.33
C LEU A 74 -9.31 -2.73 7.29
N ILE A 75 -10.33 -3.57 7.05
CA ILE A 75 -10.60 -4.76 7.87
C ILE A 75 -9.59 -5.83 7.52
N GLU A 76 -9.45 -6.15 6.22
CA GLU A 76 -8.56 -7.23 5.76
C GLU A 76 -7.10 -6.98 6.15
N ILE A 77 -6.62 -5.73 6.03
CA ILE A 77 -5.27 -5.37 6.49
C ILE A 77 -5.14 -5.58 8.00
N ASN A 78 -6.03 -5.02 8.81
CA ASN A 78 -5.88 -5.15 10.27
C ASN A 78 -6.06 -6.60 10.77
N ASP A 79 -6.87 -7.41 10.08
CA ASP A 79 -6.96 -8.85 10.34
C ASP A 79 -5.66 -9.58 9.93
N THR A 80 -5.01 -9.17 8.83
CA THR A 80 -3.74 -9.75 8.36
C THR A 80 -2.57 -9.45 9.30
N TYR A 81 -2.57 -8.26 9.90
CA TYR A 81 -1.55 -7.82 10.85
C TYR A 81 -1.96 -8.00 12.31
N LEU A 82 -3.02 -8.78 12.56
CA LEU A 82 -3.41 -9.18 13.90
C LEU A 82 -2.21 -9.87 14.59
N ASP A 83 -1.96 -9.52 15.85
CA ASP A 83 -0.82 -9.98 16.64
C ASP A 83 0.58 -9.55 16.11
N ARG A 84 0.65 -8.80 15.00
CA ARG A 84 1.88 -8.24 14.40
C ARG A 84 2.10 -6.77 14.75
N ILE A 85 1.02 -5.99 14.81
CA ILE A 85 1.04 -4.62 15.33
C ILE A 85 0.74 -4.61 16.84
N PRO A 86 1.20 -3.61 17.61
CA PRO A 86 0.94 -3.54 19.04
C PRO A 86 -0.56 -3.55 19.37
N GLU A 87 -0.92 -4.15 20.52
CA GLU A 87 -2.31 -4.23 20.94
C GLU A 87 -2.95 -2.83 21.03
N ASN A 88 -4.18 -2.71 20.54
CA ASN A 88 -4.98 -1.48 20.51
C ASN A 88 -4.52 -0.41 19.51
N TYR A 89 -3.44 -0.67 18.76
CA TYR A 89 -3.10 0.12 17.59
C TYR A 89 -3.86 -0.42 16.38
N PHE A 90 -3.95 0.41 15.35
CA PHE A 90 -4.74 0.10 14.18
C PHE A 90 -4.08 0.65 12.92
N ALA A 91 -3.81 -0.19 11.93
CA ALA A 91 -3.25 0.24 10.66
C ALA A 91 -4.25 1.11 9.89
N ILE A 92 -3.81 2.28 9.44
CA ILE A 92 -4.62 3.29 8.74
C ILE A 92 -4.07 3.65 7.36
N ALA A 93 -2.81 3.34 7.07
CA ALA A 93 -2.20 3.55 5.76
C ALA A 93 -1.08 2.53 5.50
N THR A 94 -0.80 2.28 4.23
CA THR A 94 0.38 1.54 3.78
C THR A 94 1.43 2.49 3.24
N LEU A 95 2.68 2.17 3.54
CA LEU A 95 3.88 2.88 3.14
C LEU A 95 4.86 1.89 2.50
N ASN A 96 5.77 2.42 1.67
CA ASN A 96 7.05 1.79 1.33
C ASN A 96 6.99 0.26 1.11
N TYR A 97 6.03 -0.19 0.29
CA TYR A 97 5.90 -1.58 -0.14
C TYR A 97 5.83 -2.65 0.97
N GLY A 98 5.34 -2.30 2.16
CA GLY A 98 5.20 -3.28 3.26
C GLY A 98 4.99 -2.65 4.63
N ASP A 99 5.41 -1.41 4.80
CA ASP A 99 5.29 -0.67 6.04
C ASP A 99 3.87 -0.15 6.28
N LEU A 100 3.58 0.20 7.54
CA LEU A 100 2.27 0.66 7.97
C LEU A 100 2.36 1.97 8.77
N LEU A 101 1.35 2.81 8.64
CA LEU A 101 1.03 3.80 9.65
C LEU A 101 -0.07 3.27 10.56
N CYS A 102 0.19 3.30 11.86
CA CYS A 102 -0.71 2.83 12.88
C CYS A 102 -1.25 4.00 13.72
N LEU A 103 -2.58 4.04 13.88
CA LEU A 103 -3.26 4.95 14.80
C LEU A 103 -3.30 4.33 16.20
N SER A 104 -2.84 5.08 17.19
CA SER A 104 -2.95 4.71 18.60
C SER A 104 -4.33 5.04 19.19
N PRO A 105 -4.69 4.48 20.36
CA PRO A 105 -5.91 4.84 21.09
C PRO A 105 -6.06 6.34 21.35
N ASN A 106 -4.95 7.04 21.53
CA ASN A 106 -4.91 8.48 21.81
C ASN A 106 -4.97 9.36 20.53
N GLY A 107 -5.08 8.74 19.35
CA GLY A 107 -5.18 9.45 18.08
C GLY A 107 -3.86 9.91 17.47
N GLN A 108 -2.73 9.59 18.08
CA GLN A 108 -1.40 9.79 17.50
C GLN A 108 -1.13 8.73 16.42
N VAL A 109 -0.34 9.08 15.41
CA VAL A 109 0.06 8.22 14.30
C VAL A 109 1.51 7.78 14.48
N TYR A 110 1.74 6.48 14.34
CA TYR A 110 3.03 5.84 14.52
C TYR A 110 3.42 5.06 13.26
N TYR A 111 4.72 4.93 13.02
CA TYR A 111 5.31 4.14 11.95
C TYR A 111 5.63 2.74 12.47
N TRP A 112 5.10 1.74 11.77
CA TRP A 112 5.43 0.33 11.90
C TRP A 112 6.23 -0.08 10.68
N ASP A 113 7.47 -0.45 10.93
CA ASP A 113 8.49 -0.83 9.96
C ASP A 113 8.50 -2.35 9.85
N HIS A 114 8.24 -2.90 8.66
CA HIS A 114 8.13 -4.34 8.50
C HIS A 114 9.48 -5.06 8.71
N GLU A 115 10.63 -4.42 8.53
CA GLU A 115 11.94 -5.05 8.76
C GLU A 115 12.29 -5.08 10.25
N VAL A 116 11.81 -4.10 11.02
CA VAL A 116 12.13 -3.91 12.44
C VAL A 116 11.06 -4.46 13.38
N ASN A 117 9.79 -4.33 12.99
CA ASN A 117 8.64 -4.66 13.83
C ASN A 117 8.04 -6.04 13.53
N ASP A 118 8.13 -6.55 12.28
CA ASP A 118 7.67 -7.90 11.93
C ASP A 118 8.73 -8.96 12.19
N LEU A 119 8.75 -9.50 13.40
CA LEU A 119 9.62 -10.63 13.71
C LEU A 119 8.95 -11.90 13.19
N TYR A 120 9.45 -12.38 12.04
CA TYR A 120 8.89 -13.42 11.18
C TYR A 120 8.27 -14.62 11.89
N PHE A 121 7.40 -15.30 11.14
CA PHE A 121 6.83 -16.58 11.53
C PHE A 121 7.93 -17.63 11.80
N ASP A 122 8.04 -18.08 13.04
CA ASP A 122 8.95 -19.11 13.51
C ASP A 122 8.18 -20.36 13.95
N LEU A 123 8.30 -21.44 13.16
CA LEU A 123 7.69 -22.75 13.40
C LEU A 123 8.16 -23.42 14.71
N SER A 124 9.24 -22.95 15.33
CA SER A 124 9.74 -23.45 16.61
C SER A 124 8.98 -22.87 17.83
N VAL A 125 8.17 -21.83 17.63
CA VAL A 125 7.41 -21.16 18.69
C VAL A 125 5.92 -21.56 18.62
N LYS A 126 5.30 -21.73 19.79
CA LYS A 126 3.86 -22.04 19.88
C LYS A 126 3.03 -20.89 19.29
N ASN A 127 2.19 -21.20 18.30
CA ASN A 127 1.43 -20.24 17.47
C ASN A 127 2.26 -19.49 16.42
N GLY A 128 3.52 -19.88 16.22
CA GLY A 128 4.24 -19.64 14.98
C GLY A 128 4.77 -18.23 14.76
N TYR A 129 4.55 -17.25 15.63
CA TYR A 129 5.19 -15.93 15.52
C TYR A 129 6.11 -15.67 16.71
N LEU A 130 7.25 -15.03 16.47
CA LEU A 130 8.09 -14.48 17.53
C LEU A 130 7.35 -13.35 18.25
N GLU A 131 7.78 -13.02 19.47
CA GLU A 131 7.28 -11.82 20.14
C GLU A 131 7.68 -10.60 19.32
N GLN A 132 6.69 -9.81 18.88
CA GLN A 132 6.90 -8.70 17.95
C GLN A 132 7.52 -7.50 18.65
N ASN A 133 8.33 -6.73 17.94
CA ASN A 133 8.83 -5.47 18.47
C ASN A 133 7.71 -4.43 18.43
N THR A 134 7.16 -4.12 19.61
CA THR A 134 6.00 -3.22 19.74
C THR A 134 6.38 -1.74 19.90
N ASN A 135 7.68 -1.41 19.85
CA ASN A 135 8.14 -0.02 19.90
C ASN A 135 8.00 0.61 18.52
N LEU A 136 6.92 1.37 18.33
CA LEU A 136 6.68 2.12 17.11
C LEU A 136 7.24 3.54 17.21
N LYS A 137 7.72 4.06 16.08
CA LYS A 137 8.24 5.43 15.98
C LYS A 137 7.08 6.41 15.83
N LEU A 138 7.04 7.46 16.63
CA LEU A 138 6.00 8.49 16.52
C LEU A 138 6.19 9.28 15.21
N VAL A 139 5.12 9.40 14.42
CA VAL A 139 5.11 10.19 13.17
C VAL A 139 4.40 11.51 13.39
N ALA A 140 3.18 11.47 13.95
CA ALA A 140 2.36 12.65 14.13
C ALA A 140 1.54 12.59 15.42
N ASN A 141 1.34 13.74 16.04
CA ASN A 141 0.56 13.84 17.28
C ASN A 141 -0.96 13.69 17.06
N SER A 142 -1.42 13.76 15.81
CA SER A 142 -2.81 13.53 15.43
C SER A 142 -2.90 13.08 13.98
N PHE A 143 -4.06 12.52 13.59
CA PHE A 143 -4.33 12.20 12.19
C PHE A 143 -4.31 13.45 11.29
N ASP A 144 -4.79 14.60 11.75
CA ASP A 144 -4.73 15.86 10.98
C ASP A 144 -3.31 16.38 10.80
N ALA A 145 -2.47 16.22 11.82
CA ALA A 145 -1.05 16.54 11.73
C ALA A 145 -0.38 15.64 10.67
N PHE A 146 -0.68 14.34 10.67
CA PHE A 146 -0.24 13.42 9.62
C PHE A 146 -0.69 13.88 8.22
N LEU A 147 -1.96 14.24 8.03
CA LEU A 147 -2.44 14.70 6.72
C LEU A 147 -1.69 15.95 6.22
N SER A 148 -1.23 16.80 7.15
CA SER A 148 -0.47 18.01 6.85
C SER A 148 1.01 17.75 6.50
N MET A 149 1.51 16.55 6.81
CA MET A 149 2.87 16.11 6.46
C MET A 149 2.98 15.54 5.06
N ILE A 150 1.85 15.23 4.40
CA ILE A 150 1.86 14.61 3.06
C ILE A 150 2.37 15.63 2.05
N THR A 151 3.55 15.37 1.49
CA THR A 151 4.17 16.17 0.45
C THR A 151 4.13 15.43 -0.88
N LYS A 152 3.91 16.16 -1.97
CA LYS A 152 4.06 15.64 -3.32
C LYS A 152 5.47 16.00 -3.80
N THR A 153 6.25 15.00 -4.16
CA THR A 153 7.63 15.14 -4.61
C THR A 153 7.72 14.68 -6.06
N GLU A 154 8.35 15.49 -6.91
CA GLU A 154 8.69 15.06 -8.26
C GLU A 154 9.81 14.04 -8.15
N ILE A 155 9.61 12.87 -8.75
CA ILE A 155 10.65 11.86 -8.81
C ILE A 155 11.62 12.37 -9.87
N GLU A 156 12.79 12.84 -9.45
CA GLU A 156 13.92 12.99 -10.36
C GLU A 156 14.33 11.57 -10.76
N ASP A 157 14.30 11.26 -12.06
CA ASP A 157 14.88 10.00 -12.60
C ASP A 157 16.27 9.84 -11.98
N ASP A 158 16.41 8.91 -11.05
CA ASP A 158 17.64 8.69 -10.29
C ASP A 158 18.63 7.88 -11.10
N TYR A 159 18.87 8.30 -12.36
CA TYR A 159 19.27 7.43 -13.47
C TYR A 159 19.91 6.11 -13.04
N ASN A 160 19.06 5.11 -12.80
CA ASN A 160 19.47 3.75 -12.54
C ASN A 160 19.18 2.98 -13.82
N PRO A 161 20.21 2.66 -14.63
CA PRO A 161 20.00 2.10 -15.96
C PRO A 161 19.10 0.85 -15.94
N ASP A 162 19.14 0.05 -14.87
CA ASP A 162 18.29 -1.14 -14.75
C ASP A 162 16.81 -0.79 -14.42
N GLU A 163 16.54 0.19 -13.56
CA GLU A 163 15.17 0.60 -13.20
C GLU A 163 14.52 1.52 -14.24
N ASP A 164 15.30 2.42 -14.85
CA ASP A 164 14.82 3.31 -15.90
C ASP A 164 14.52 2.55 -17.17
N GLU A 165 15.39 1.61 -17.57
CA GLU A 165 15.09 0.75 -18.71
C GLU A 165 13.88 -0.13 -18.42
N TYR A 166 13.72 -0.63 -17.19
CA TYR A 166 12.56 -1.41 -16.78
C TYR A 166 11.26 -0.59 -16.84
N ASN A 167 11.29 0.68 -16.44
CA ASN A 167 10.15 1.59 -16.47
C ASN A 167 9.97 2.35 -17.81
N ASN A 168 10.91 2.24 -18.76
CA ASN A 168 10.80 2.88 -20.06
C ASN A 168 9.79 2.15 -20.96
N PRO A 169 8.70 2.81 -21.39
CA PRO A 169 7.65 2.18 -22.19
C PRO A 169 8.06 1.88 -23.64
N ASN A 170 9.24 2.30 -24.08
CA ASN A 170 9.75 2.09 -25.44
C ASN A 170 10.84 1.02 -25.51
N ILE A 171 11.21 0.41 -24.38
CA ILE A 171 12.17 -0.69 -24.30
C ILE A 171 11.39 -1.97 -23.96
N PRO A 172 11.49 -3.06 -24.73
CA PRO A 172 10.79 -4.31 -24.41
C PRO A 172 11.31 -4.92 -23.10
N PHE A 173 10.50 -5.76 -22.46
CA PHE A 173 11.03 -6.59 -21.36
C PHE A 173 12.06 -7.59 -21.87
N PRO A 174 13.09 -7.91 -21.07
CA PRO A 174 13.94 -9.05 -21.35
C PRO A 174 13.13 -10.35 -21.23
N ASP A 175 13.56 -11.38 -21.96
CA ASP A 175 12.83 -12.63 -22.06
C ASP A 175 12.64 -13.34 -20.71
N GLU A 176 13.60 -13.20 -19.79
CA GLU A 176 13.55 -13.76 -18.44
C GLU A 176 12.47 -13.10 -17.57
N ALA A 177 12.26 -11.78 -17.75
CA ALA A 177 11.19 -11.07 -17.07
C ALA A 177 9.81 -11.51 -17.60
N LEU A 178 9.70 -11.74 -18.91
CA LEU A 178 8.48 -12.26 -19.53
C LEU A 178 8.11 -13.66 -19.02
N ASP A 179 9.11 -14.53 -18.78
CA ASP A 179 8.88 -15.86 -18.22
C ASP A 179 8.29 -15.80 -16.80
N SER A 180 8.63 -14.77 -16.03
CA SER A 180 8.07 -14.57 -14.68
C SER A 180 6.57 -14.25 -14.73
N PHE A 181 6.10 -13.51 -15.73
CA PHE A 181 4.65 -13.25 -15.92
C PHE A 181 3.90 -14.51 -16.36
N ILE A 182 4.55 -15.43 -17.07
CA ILE A 182 3.97 -16.74 -17.40
C ILE A 182 3.90 -17.64 -16.15
N LYS A 183 4.95 -17.62 -15.33
CA LYS A 183 5.06 -18.46 -14.13
C LYS A 183 4.14 -17.97 -13.00
N TYR A 184 3.97 -16.65 -12.88
CA TYR A 184 3.21 -16.00 -11.83
C TYR A 184 2.22 -14.96 -12.39
N PRO A 185 1.21 -15.37 -13.17
CA PRO A 185 0.37 -14.42 -13.92
C PRO A 185 -0.45 -13.48 -13.01
N LYS A 186 -0.69 -13.87 -11.75
CA LYS A 186 -1.33 -13.02 -10.73
C LYS A 186 -0.55 -11.74 -10.42
N SER A 187 0.76 -11.71 -10.64
CA SER A 187 1.59 -10.51 -10.37
C SER A 187 1.11 -9.30 -11.17
N ILE A 188 0.61 -9.51 -12.39
CA ILE A 188 0.10 -8.43 -13.25
C ILE A 188 -1.09 -7.69 -12.62
N SER A 189 -1.92 -8.40 -11.85
CA SER A 189 -3.09 -7.82 -11.17
C SER A 189 -2.72 -7.10 -9.87
N MET A 190 -1.50 -7.33 -9.37
CA MET A 190 -0.92 -6.64 -8.21
C MET A 190 -0.12 -5.40 -8.62
N THR A 191 0.28 -5.30 -9.90
CA THR A 191 0.98 -4.13 -10.43
C THR A 191 0.13 -2.85 -10.29
N PRO A 192 0.70 -1.76 -9.74
CA PRO A 192 0.05 -0.44 -9.71
C PRO A 192 -0.41 0.01 -11.10
N GLN A 193 -1.53 0.73 -11.18
CA GLN A 193 -2.16 1.07 -12.47
C GLN A 193 -1.24 1.92 -13.38
N ASN A 194 -0.47 2.84 -12.80
CA ASN A 194 0.50 3.65 -13.54
C ASN A 194 1.62 2.79 -14.17
N ARG A 195 2.11 1.76 -13.46
CA ARG A 195 3.11 0.80 -13.96
C ARG A 195 2.52 -0.21 -14.93
N LEU A 196 1.27 -0.65 -14.71
CA LEU A 196 0.60 -1.61 -15.58
C LEU A 196 0.51 -1.10 -17.03
N ILE A 197 0.16 0.17 -17.23
CA ILE A 197 0.10 0.78 -18.56
C ILE A 197 1.45 0.70 -19.28
N ILE A 198 2.54 0.96 -18.56
CA ILE A 198 3.90 0.86 -19.09
C ILE A 198 4.18 -0.60 -19.47
N TYR A 199 3.89 -1.55 -18.59
CA TYR A 199 4.22 -2.97 -18.80
C TYR A 199 3.50 -3.55 -20.03
N LEU A 200 2.20 -3.24 -20.17
CA LEU A 200 1.42 -3.67 -21.33
C LEU A 200 2.05 -3.14 -22.63
N LYS A 201 2.42 -1.86 -22.66
CA LYS A 201 3.08 -1.24 -23.81
C LYS A 201 4.43 -1.90 -24.11
N LYS A 202 5.25 -2.21 -23.09
CA LYS A 202 6.53 -2.91 -23.27
C LYS A 202 6.35 -4.32 -23.83
N MET A 203 5.35 -5.07 -23.36
CA MET A 203 5.07 -6.42 -23.87
C MET A 203 4.63 -6.42 -25.34
N GLU A 204 3.97 -5.35 -25.82
CA GLU A 204 3.61 -5.23 -27.24
C GLU A 204 4.82 -5.10 -28.17
N LEU A 205 5.97 -4.65 -27.64
CA LEU A 205 7.18 -4.37 -28.44
C LEU A 205 7.94 -5.63 -28.87
N SER A 206 7.74 -6.78 -28.24
CA SER A 206 8.43 -8.04 -28.59
C SER A 206 7.44 -9.16 -28.96
N GLU A 207 7.92 -10.15 -29.72
CA GLU A 207 7.10 -11.31 -30.10
C GLU A 207 6.68 -12.13 -28.87
N LYS A 208 7.65 -12.49 -28.02
CA LYS A 208 7.40 -13.17 -26.75
C LYS A 208 6.47 -12.37 -25.83
N GLY A 209 6.60 -11.05 -25.78
CA GLY A 209 5.72 -10.20 -24.99
C GLY A 209 4.27 -10.24 -25.47
N ARG A 210 4.04 -10.27 -26.79
CA ARG A 210 2.70 -10.44 -27.37
C ARG A 210 2.10 -11.82 -27.06
N GLU A 211 2.91 -12.87 -27.00
CA GLU A 211 2.48 -14.20 -26.55
C GLU A 211 2.05 -14.19 -25.07
N VAL A 212 2.83 -13.54 -24.20
CA VAL A 212 2.47 -13.36 -22.78
C VAL A 212 1.14 -12.61 -22.66
N LEU A 213 0.95 -11.52 -23.40
CA LEU A 213 -0.31 -10.76 -23.40
C LEU A 213 -1.50 -11.60 -23.84
N ALA A 214 -1.35 -12.42 -24.87
CA ALA A 214 -2.40 -13.32 -25.34
C ALA A 214 -2.80 -14.31 -24.24
N LYS A 215 -1.80 -14.90 -23.57
CA LYS A 215 -2.00 -15.85 -22.48
C LYS A 215 -2.66 -15.22 -21.26
N LEU A 216 -2.22 -14.04 -20.83
CA LEU A 216 -2.82 -13.31 -19.70
C LEU A 216 -4.29 -12.96 -19.97
N LYS A 217 -4.65 -12.62 -21.21
CA LYS A 217 -6.05 -12.40 -21.62
C LYS A 217 -6.87 -13.68 -21.63
N GLU A 218 -6.31 -14.78 -22.14
CA GLU A 218 -6.96 -16.10 -22.14
C GLU A 218 -7.26 -16.58 -20.71
N GLU A 219 -6.34 -16.34 -19.78
CA GLU A 219 -6.47 -16.73 -18.38
C GLU A 219 -7.26 -15.71 -17.53
N GLY A 220 -7.70 -14.58 -18.12
CA GLY A 220 -8.57 -13.59 -17.47
C GLY A 220 -7.87 -12.66 -16.46
N PHE A 221 -6.56 -12.46 -16.60
CA PHE A 221 -5.78 -11.53 -15.78
C PHE A 221 -5.74 -10.10 -16.32
N LEU A 222 -6.12 -9.93 -17.59
CA LEU A 222 -6.27 -8.65 -18.31
C LEU A 222 -7.69 -8.54 -18.90
#